data_AF-A0A5B1KY74-F1
#
_entry.id   AF-A0A5B1KY74-F1
#
_cell.length_a   1.000
_cell.length_b   1.000
_cell.length_c   1.000
_cell.angle_alpha   90.00
_cell.angle_beta   90.00
_cell.angle_gamma   90.00
#
_symmetry.space_group_name_H-M   'P 1'
#
loop_
_entity.id
_entity.type
_entity.pdbx_description
1 polymer ?
#
loop_
_entity_poly.entity_id
_entity_poly.type
_entity_poly.pdbx_seq_one_letter_code
_entity_poly.pdbx_strand_id
1 'polypeptide(L)'
;RPGHFSGTVAKGPAPAPWIWILHAGALDFVRHTSDLEEISRKVFSAHFGQLSIIFLWLSGMYFHGARFSNYEAWLSDPTHIGPSAQVVWPIVGQEILNGDVGGGFRGIQITSGFFQIWRASGITSELQLYCTAIGALVFAAL
;
A
#
# COMPACT_ATOMS: atom_id res chain seq x y z
N ARG A 1 -9.78 -22.67 12.07
CA ARG A 1 -11.17 -22.51 12.58
C ARG A 1 -11.43 -21.02 12.76
N PRO A 2 -12.14 -20.33 11.84
CA PRO A 2 -12.45 -18.91 12.02
C PRO A 2 -13.19 -18.67 13.35
N GLY A 3 -12.80 -17.65 14.10
CA GLY A 3 -13.38 -17.34 15.39
C GLY A 3 -12.81 -18.14 16.58
N HIS A 4 -11.72 -18.89 16.39
CA HIS A 4 -11.08 -19.65 17.48
C HIS A 4 -10.68 -18.80 18.69
N PHE A 5 -10.51 -17.50 18.50
CA PHE A 5 -10.11 -16.53 19.52
C PHE A 5 -11.22 -16.16 20.50
N SER A 6 -12.47 -16.59 20.26
CA SER A 6 -13.60 -16.27 21.12
C SER A 6 -14.59 -17.44 21.19
N GLY A 7 -14.93 -17.88 22.41
CA GLY A 7 -15.91 -18.94 22.64
C GLY A 7 -17.31 -18.63 22.08
N THR A 8 -17.62 -17.35 21.87
CA THR A 8 -18.88 -16.87 21.27
C THR A 8 -18.99 -17.19 19.78
N VAL A 9 -17.88 -17.13 19.04
CA VAL A 9 -17.85 -17.39 17.59
C VAL A 9 -17.16 -18.70 17.21
N ALA A 10 -16.40 -19.33 18.11
CA ALA A 10 -15.68 -20.58 17.85
C ALA A 10 -16.58 -21.79 17.53
N LYS A 11 -17.86 -21.76 17.94
CA LYS A 11 -18.85 -22.84 17.71
C LYS A 11 -19.35 -22.92 16.26
N GLY A 12 -18.89 -22.02 15.40
CA GLY A 12 -19.30 -21.95 14.00
C GLY A 12 -20.49 -21.01 13.77
N PRO A 13 -20.84 -20.80 12.51
CA PRO A 13 -21.80 -19.76 12.11
C PRO A 13 -23.25 -20.12 12.47
N ALA A 14 -23.78 -19.53 13.55
CA ALA A 14 -25.22 -19.37 13.83
C ALA A 14 -25.43 -18.38 15.01
N PRO A 15 -26.28 -17.32 14.93
CA PRO A 15 -27.09 -16.80 13.81
C PRO A 15 -26.37 -15.71 12.96
N ALA A 16 -27.06 -15.06 12.01
CA ALA A 16 -26.54 -14.09 11.02
C ALA A 16 -25.53 -13.02 11.51
N PRO A 17 -25.59 -12.51 12.76
CA PRO A 17 -24.56 -11.61 13.28
C PRO A 17 -23.16 -12.23 13.36
N TRP A 18 -23.04 -13.55 13.29
CA TRP A 18 -21.78 -14.26 13.51
C TRP A 18 -20.63 -13.74 12.65
N ILE A 19 -20.86 -13.49 11.35
CA ILE A 19 -19.83 -12.98 10.44
C ILE A 19 -19.39 -11.58 10.89
N TRP A 20 -20.32 -10.72 11.29
CA TRP A 20 -20.01 -9.37 11.74
C TRP A 20 -19.28 -9.38 13.08
N ILE A 21 -19.71 -10.22 14.02
CA ILE A 21 -19.06 -10.41 15.33
C ILE A 21 -17.65 -10.97 15.16
N LEU A 22 -17.45 -11.88 14.20
CA LEU A 22 -16.14 -12.42 13.86
C LEU A 22 -15.16 -11.29 13.46
N HIS A 23 -15.56 -10.42 12.53
CA HIS A 23 -14.70 -9.33 12.07
C HIS A 23 -14.50 -8.26 13.17
N ALA A 24 -15.58 -7.83 13.82
CA ALA A 24 -15.53 -6.83 14.88
C ALA A 24 -14.70 -7.28 16.08
N GLY A 25 -14.69 -8.58 16.38
CA GLY A 25 -13.93 -9.16 17.49
C GLY A 25 -12.49 -9.54 17.14
N ALA A 26 -12.06 -9.51 15.87
CA ALA A 26 -10.78 -10.09 15.46
C ALA A 26 -9.56 -9.42 16.10
N LEU A 27 -9.62 -8.11 16.35
CA LEU A 27 -8.53 -7.32 16.96
C LEU A 27 -8.86 -6.86 18.39
N ASP A 28 -9.98 -7.30 18.96
CA ASP A 28 -10.34 -7.02 20.36
C ASP A 28 -9.65 -8.01 21.31
N PHE A 29 -8.33 -7.90 21.44
CA PHE A 29 -7.51 -8.88 22.16
C PHE A 29 -7.89 -9.03 23.64
N VAL A 30 -8.41 -7.98 24.26
CA VAL A 30 -8.88 -8.00 25.66
C VAL A 30 -10.13 -8.88 25.82
N ARG A 31 -10.93 -9.04 24.76
CA ARG A 31 -12.06 -10.00 24.76
C ARG A 31 -11.65 -11.43 24.47
N HIS A 32 -10.41 -11.69 24.07
CA HIS A 32 -9.92 -13.04 23.78
C HIS A 32 -9.40 -13.73 25.04
N THR A 33 -8.75 -12.97 25.92
CA THR A 33 -8.02 -13.47 27.10
C THR A 33 -7.92 -12.37 28.15
N SER A 34 -7.83 -12.72 29.42
CA SER A 34 -7.51 -11.78 30.52
C SER A 34 -6.01 -11.70 30.82
N ASP A 35 -5.18 -12.51 30.14
CA ASP A 35 -3.74 -12.51 30.30
C ASP A 35 -3.09 -11.31 29.59
N LEU A 36 -2.54 -10.39 30.39
CA LEU A 36 -1.87 -9.18 29.89
C LEU A 36 -0.59 -9.50 29.11
N GLU A 37 0.09 -10.60 29.42
CA GLU A 37 1.29 -11.01 28.68
C GLU A 37 0.91 -11.45 27.26
N GLU A 38 -0.12 -12.29 27.12
CA GLU A 38 -0.64 -12.71 25.82
C GLU A 38 -1.16 -11.52 24.99
N ILE A 39 -1.92 -10.60 25.61
CA ILE A 39 -2.40 -9.38 24.96
C ILE A 39 -1.21 -8.56 24.45
N SER A 40 -0.21 -8.33 25.30
CA SER A 40 0.97 -7.53 24.93
C SER A 40 1.75 -8.16 23.77
N ARG A 41 1.90 -9.49 23.76
CA ARG A 41 2.53 -10.23 22.65
C ARG A 41 1.75 -10.07 21.34
N LYS A 42 0.42 -10.19 21.37
CA LYS A 42 -0.44 -9.99 20.19
C LYS A 42 -0.34 -8.58 19.64
N VAL A 43 -0.40 -7.57 20.52
CA VAL A 43 -0.25 -6.17 20.16
C VAL A 43 1.13 -5.94 19.53
N PHE A 44 2.20 -6.40 20.17
CA PHE A 44 3.56 -6.26 19.65
C PHE A 44 3.70 -6.87 18.24
N SER A 45 3.23 -8.10 18.04
CA SER A 45 3.24 -8.74 16.70
C SER A 45 2.36 -8.01 15.68
N ALA A 46 1.20 -7.49 16.08
CA ALA A 46 0.32 -6.72 15.18
C ALA A 46 0.99 -5.43 14.69
N HIS A 47 1.84 -4.78 15.50
CA HIS A 47 2.63 -3.63 15.05
C HIS A 47 3.59 -3.99 13.91
N PHE A 48 4.29 -5.13 13.99
CA PHE A 48 5.14 -5.60 12.88
C PHE A 48 4.32 -5.94 11.64
N GLY A 49 3.14 -6.57 11.80
CA GLY A 49 2.22 -6.78 10.69
C GLY A 49 1.82 -5.47 10.00
N GLN A 50 1.50 -4.44 10.78
CA GLN A 50 1.17 -3.11 10.23
C GLN A 50 2.37 -2.46 9.53
N LEU A 51 3.57 -2.52 10.13
CA LEU A 51 4.80 -1.99 9.53
C LEU A 51 5.12 -2.68 8.20
N SER A 52 4.96 -4.01 8.13
CA SER A 52 5.14 -4.78 6.90
C SER A 52 4.22 -4.29 5.77
N ILE A 53 2.94 -4.07 6.06
CA ILE A 53 1.99 -3.53 5.07
C ILE A 53 2.33 -2.09 4.66
N ILE A 54 2.80 -1.24 5.59
CA ILE A 54 3.28 0.11 5.27
C ILE A 54 4.47 0.05 4.31
N PHE A 55 5.46 -0.81 4.60
CA PHE A 55 6.63 -0.98 3.72
C PHE A 55 6.26 -1.57 2.36
N LEU A 56 5.32 -2.51 2.31
CA LEU A 56 4.81 -3.05 1.05
C LEU A 56 4.11 -1.96 0.22
N TRP A 57 3.28 -1.13 0.85
CA TRP A 57 2.64 0.01 0.19
C TRP A 57 3.68 1.01 -0.33
N LEU A 58 4.66 1.40 0.50
CA LEU A 58 5.76 2.28 0.09
C LEU A 58 6.55 1.68 -1.08
N SER A 59 6.92 0.41 -1.00
CA SER A 59 7.60 -0.32 -2.07
C SER A 59 6.82 -0.22 -3.38
N GLY A 60 5.50 -0.46 -3.33
CA GLY A 60 4.61 -0.27 -4.47
C GLY A 60 4.66 1.15 -5.05
N MET A 61 4.63 2.19 -4.21
CA MET A 61 4.70 3.58 -4.68
C MET A 61 6.02 3.88 -5.42
N TYR A 62 7.16 3.44 -4.88
CA TYR A 62 8.46 3.58 -5.54
C TYR A 62 8.54 2.76 -6.84
N PHE A 63 8.01 1.54 -6.84
CA PHE A 63 8.01 0.68 -8.02
C PHE A 63 7.18 1.27 -9.16
N HIS A 64 6.00 1.82 -8.84
CA HIS A 64 5.16 2.52 -9.82
C HIS A 64 5.87 3.74 -10.41
N GLY A 65 6.57 4.52 -9.58
CA GLY A 65 7.46 5.58 -10.02
C GLY A 65 8.56 5.09 -10.97
N ALA A 66 9.14 3.92 -10.70
CA ALA A 66 10.25 3.38 -11.48
C ALA A 66 9.85 2.73 -12.82
N ARG A 67 8.59 2.31 -12.99
CA ARG A 67 8.18 1.46 -14.13
C ARG A 67 7.05 2.01 -14.98
N PHE A 68 6.16 2.82 -14.39
CA PHE A 68 4.91 3.24 -15.03
C PHE A 68 4.67 4.73 -14.86
N SER A 69 5.75 5.52 -14.85
CA SER A 69 5.69 6.95 -14.57
C SER A 69 6.42 7.78 -15.62
N ASN A 70 6.21 9.08 -15.57
CA ASN A 70 6.97 10.08 -16.33
C ASN A 70 7.97 10.84 -15.45
N TYR A 71 8.52 10.22 -14.41
CA TYR A 71 9.32 10.91 -13.40
C TYR A 71 10.53 11.66 -13.97
N GLU A 72 11.33 11.02 -14.83
CA GLU A 72 12.50 11.68 -15.43
C GLU A 72 12.10 12.83 -16.37
N ALA A 73 11.03 12.66 -17.15
CA ALA A 73 10.48 13.73 -17.98
C ALA A 73 9.99 14.90 -17.12
N TRP A 74 9.21 14.62 -16.07
CA TRP A 74 8.76 15.63 -15.11
C TRP A 74 9.94 16.33 -14.42
N LEU A 75 11.02 15.63 -14.10
CA LEU A 75 12.20 16.21 -13.47
C LEU A 75 12.87 17.26 -14.38
N SER A 76 12.79 17.08 -15.70
CA SER A 76 13.33 18.01 -16.70
C SER A 76 12.48 19.28 -16.89
N ASP A 77 11.15 19.19 -16.75
CA ASP A 77 10.23 20.34 -16.81
C ASP A 77 9.07 20.19 -15.80
N PRO A 78 9.33 20.43 -14.50
CA PRO A 78 8.36 20.19 -13.44
C PRO A 78 7.24 21.24 -13.40
N THR A 79 7.33 22.30 -14.21
CA THR A 79 6.37 23.40 -14.28
C THR A 79 5.26 23.16 -15.30
N HIS A 80 5.54 22.41 -16.37
CA HIS A 80 4.56 22.15 -17.43
C HIS A 80 4.15 20.68 -17.54
N ILE A 81 4.99 19.74 -17.10
CA ILE A 81 4.66 18.31 -17.12
C ILE A 81 3.90 17.96 -15.84
N GLY A 82 2.77 17.28 -15.99
CA GLY A 82 1.99 16.76 -14.86
C GLY A 82 2.58 15.45 -14.34
N PRO A 83 2.68 15.24 -13.02
CA PRO A 83 3.18 13.98 -12.47
C PRO A 83 2.19 12.85 -12.72
N SER A 84 2.65 11.73 -13.28
CA SER A 84 1.83 10.53 -13.52
C SER A 84 2.63 9.27 -13.20
N ALA A 85 2.01 8.29 -12.52
CA ALA A 85 2.64 7.02 -12.11
C ALA A 85 1.67 5.82 -12.16
N GLN A 86 0.54 5.96 -12.86
CA GLN A 86 -0.45 4.91 -13.02
C GLN A 86 -0.96 4.91 -14.45
N VAL A 87 -0.88 3.75 -15.10
CA VAL A 87 -1.32 3.56 -16.49
C VAL A 87 -2.39 2.48 -16.51
N VAL A 88 -3.49 2.77 -17.21
CA VAL A 88 -4.65 1.89 -17.34
C VAL A 88 -4.51 1.01 -18.57
N TRP A 89 -4.85 -0.28 -18.44
CA TRP A 89 -4.87 -1.20 -19.57
C TRP A 89 -6.07 -0.97 -20.51
N PRO A 90 -5.87 -1.10 -21.84
CA PRO A 90 -6.91 -0.85 -22.85
C PRO A 90 -7.79 -2.09 -23.08
N ILE A 91 -8.77 -2.31 -22.20
CA ILE A 91 -9.66 -3.49 -22.29
C ILE A 91 -11.05 -3.12 -22.82
N VAL A 92 -11.67 -2.09 -22.23
CA VAL A 92 -13.08 -1.72 -22.48
C VAL A 92 -13.28 -0.24 -22.80
N GLY A 93 -12.23 0.45 -23.26
CA GLY A 93 -12.26 1.91 -23.47
C GLY A 93 -11.79 2.73 -22.26
N GLN A 94 -11.46 2.07 -21.15
CA GLN A 94 -10.97 2.73 -19.92
C GLN A 94 -9.59 3.39 -20.09
N GLU A 95 -8.86 3.11 -21.17
CA GLU A 95 -7.64 3.83 -21.55
C GLU A 95 -7.87 5.31 -21.87
N ILE A 96 -9.13 5.76 -21.99
CA ILE A 96 -9.48 7.18 -21.98
C ILE A 96 -9.00 7.89 -20.70
N LEU A 97 -8.82 7.15 -19.60
CA LEU A 97 -8.25 7.63 -18.35
C LEU A 97 -6.74 7.92 -18.45
N ASN A 98 -6.04 7.40 -19.46
CA ASN A 98 -4.64 7.74 -19.74
C ASN A 98 -4.59 9.09 -20.47
N GLY A 99 -4.77 10.16 -19.70
CA GLY A 99 -4.68 11.54 -20.17
C GLY A 99 -3.27 11.89 -20.64
N ASP A 100 -3.17 12.85 -21.56
CA ASP A 100 -1.89 13.45 -21.91
C ASP A 100 -1.46 14.37 -20.76
N VAL A 101 -0.33 14.04 -20.13
CA VAL A 101 0.25 14.77 -19.00
C VAL A 101 1.55 15.48 -19.39
N GLY A 102 1.91 15.49 -20.67
CA GLY A 102 3.17 16.02 -21.17
C GLY A 102 4.34 15.03 -21.10
N GLY A 103 5.48 15.40 -21.70
CA GLY A 103 6.68 14.57 -21.73
C GLY A 103 6.55 13.31 -22.61
N GLY A 104 5.59 13.28 -23.54
CA GLY A 104 5.33 12.10 -24.39
C GLY A 104 4.69 10.93 -23.64
N PHE A 105 4.22 11.14 -22.41
CA PHE A 105 3.64 10.11 -21.56
C PHE A 105 2.13 10.31 -21.40
N ARG A 106 1.40 9.20 -21.36
CA ARG A 106 -0.05 9.18 -21.10
C ARG A 106 -0.39 8.27 -19.94
N GLY A 107 -1.11 8.80 -18.96
CA GLY A 107 -1.46 8.09 -17.73
C GLY A 107 -2.39 8.90 -16.84
N ILE A 108 -2.69 8.38 -15.67
CA ILE A 108 -3.46 9.09 -14.65
C ILE A 108 -2.53 10.08 -13.96
N GLN A 109 -2.91 11.36 -13.95
CA GLN A 109 -2.21 12.37 -13.18
C GLN A 109 -2.40 12.12 -11.67
N ILE A 110 -1.29 11.99 -10.93
CA ILE A 110 -1.31 11.70 -9.50
C ILE A 110 -1.25 13.01 -8.67
N THR A 111 -1.84 12.98 -7.48
CA THR A 111 -1.89 14.13 -6.55
C THR A 111 -1.26 13.83 -5.18
N SER A 112 -0.57 12.70 -5.05
CA SER A 112 0.06 12.24 -3.80
C SER A 112 1.33 13.01 -3.41
N GLY A 113 1.93 13.78 -4.34
CA GLY A 113 3.15 14.56 -4.07
C GLY A 113 4.46 13.76 -4.09
N PHE A 114 4.44 12.49 -4.49
CA PHE A 114 5.63 11.63 -4.47
C PHE A 114 6.78 12.15 -5.34
N PHE A 115 6.49 12.73 -6.51
CA PHE A 115 7.52 13.26 -7.40
C PHE A 115 8.33 14.38 -6.73
N GLN A 116 7.67 15.26 -5.99
CA GLN A 116 8.32 16.33 -5.23
C GLN A 116 9.15 15.77 -4.08
N ILE A 117 8.67 14.73 -3.39
CA ILE A 117 9.41 14.03 -2.32
C ILE A 117 10.68 13.38 -2.88
N TRP A 118 10.58 12.67 -4.00
CA TRP A 118 11.73 12.03 -4.65
C TRP A 118 12.76 13.04 -5.12
N ARG A 119 12.29 14.15 -5.73
CA ARG A 119 13.15 15.27 -6.12
C ARG A 119 13.88 15.89 -4.93
N ALA A 120 13.16 16.13 -3.82
CA ALA A 120 13.76 16.65 -2.59
C ALA A 120 14.78 15.67 -1.97
N SER A 121 14.63 14.37 -2.22
CA SER A 121 15.55 13.32 -1.81
C SER A 121 16.75 13.16 -2.77
N GLY A 122 16.85 13.98 -3.82
CA GLY A 122 17.94 13.92 -4.80
C GLY A 122 17.87 12.75 -5.77
N ILE A 123 16.70 12.12 -5.93
CA ILE A 123 16.51 11.01 -6.87
C ILE A 123 16.42 11.58 -8.29
N THR A 124 17.30 11.12 -9.19
CA THR A 124 17.41 11.64 -10.56
C THR A 124 17.13 10.62 -11.64
N SER A 125 16.97 9.34 -11.30
CA SER A 125 16.70 8.27 -12.26
C SER A 125 15.75 7.20 -11.76
N GLU A 126 15.06 6.53 -12.68
CA GLU A 126 14.14 5.42 -12.39
C GLU A 126 14.85 4.23 -11.73
N LEU A 127 16.14 4.02 -12.03
CA LEU A 127 16.94 2.96 -11.41
C LEU A 127 17.02 3.11 -9.88
N GLN A 128 17.16 4.34 -9.38
CA GLN A 128 17.21 4.61 -7.94
C GLN A 128 15.85 4.32 -7.27
N LEU A 129 14.74 4.67 -7.93
CA LEU A 129 13.39 4.33 -7.47
C LEU A 129 13.20 2.81 -7.40
N TYR A 130 13.67 2.08 -8.42
CA TYR A 130 13.59 0.63 -8.47
C TYR A 130 14.36 -0.05 -7.32
N CYS A 131 15.61 0.39 -7.08
CA CYS A 131 16.41 -0.10 -5.96
C CYS A 131 15.76 0.20 -4.61
N THR A 132 15.17 1.39 -4.45
CA THR A 132 14.45 1.78 -3.23
C THR A 132 13.22 0.91 -3.01
N ALA A 133 12.47 0.59 -4.07
CA ALA A 133 11.34 -0.31 -4.02
C ALA A 133 11.73 -1.71 -3.54
N ILE A 134 12.83 -2.27 -4.05
CA ILE A 134 13.36 -3.57 -3.60
C ILE A 134 13.76 -3.51 -2.14
N GLY A 135 14.48 -2.47 -1.72
CA GLY A 135 14.86 -2.27 -0.32
C GLY A 135 13.65 -2.25 0.61
N ALA A 136 12.63 -1.46 0.27
CA ALA A 136 11.37 -1.40 1.02
C ALA A 136 10.64 -2.75 1.04
N LEU A 137 10.67 -3.53 -0.05
CA LEU A 137 10.07 -4.87 -0.08
C LEU A 137 10.80 -5.85 0.85
N VAL A 138 12.13 -5.79 0.90
CA VAL A 138 12.93 -6.59 1.84
C VAL A 138 12.59 -6.20 3.28
N PHE A 139 12.45 -4.91 3.60
CA PHE A 139 12.01 -4.46 4.92
C PHE A 139 10.58 -4.90 5.26
N ALA A 140 9.69 -5.03 4.28
CA ALA A 140 8.36 -5.58 4.52
C ALA A 140 8.41 -7.07 4.91
N ALA A 141 9.43 -7.81 4.46
CA ALA A 141 9.58 -9.24 4.70
C ALA A 141 10.40 -9.59 5.97
N LEU A 142 11.18 -8.64 6.50
CA LEU A 142 11.98 -8.76 7.72
C LEU A 142 11.13 -8.56 8.99
#